data_AF-A0A2G4SRB8-F1
#
_entry.id   AF-A0A2G4SRB8-F1
#
_cell.length_a   1.000
_cell.length_b   1.000
_cell.length_c   1.000
_cell.angle_alpha   90.00
_cell.angle_beta   90.00
_cell.angle_gamma   90.00
#
_symmetry.space_group_name_H-M   'P 1'
#
loop_
_entity.id
_entity.type
_entity.pdbx_description
1 polymer ?
#
loop_
_entity_poly.entity_id
_entity_poly.type
_entity_poly.pdbx_seq_one_letter_code
_entity_poly.pdbx_strand_id
1 'polypeptide(L)' 'CSNCNTGNTPLWRRNPQGLPLCNACGLFYKLHGTVRPLSLKTDVIKKRNR' A
#
# COMPACT_ATOMS: atom_id res chain seq x y z
N CYS A 1 1.44 2.77 7.60
CA CYS A 1 0.34 2.47 6.65
C CYS A 1 -0.85 1.99 7.47
N SER A 2 -2.02 2.62 7.37
CA SER A 2 -3.17 2.30 8.21
C SER A 2 -3.84 0.96 7.87
N ASN A 3 -3.49 0.34 6.73
CA ASN A 3 -4.03 -0.95 6.32
C ASN A 3 -3.09 -2.12 6.68
N CYS A 4 -1.82 -2.05 6.28
CA CYS A 4 -0.87 -3.17 6.41
C CYS A 4 0.28 -2.92 7.40
N ASN A 5 0.23 -1.81 8.14
CA ASN A 5 1.20 -1.40 9.15
C ASN A 5 2.66 -1.28 8.67
N THR A 6 2.93 -1.33 7.36
CA THR A 6 4.28 -1.05 6.87
C THR A 6 4.69 0.38 7.19
N GLY A 7 5.92 0.52 7.71
CA GLY A 7 6.62 1.79 7.86
C GLY A 7 7.52 2.14 6.67
N ASN A 8 7.80 1.16 5.80
CA ASN A 8 8.64 1.34 4.62
C ASN A 8 7.79 1.26 3.34
N THR A 9 7.84 2.30 2.52
CA THR A 9 7.17 2.36 1.22
C THR A 9 7.87 3.41 0.35
N PRO A 10 8.03 3.17 -0.96
CA PRO A 10 8.65 4.14 -1.87
C PRO A 10 7.80 5.40 -2.09
N LEU A 11 6.49 5.31 -1.81
CA LEU A 11 5.54 6.42 -1.92
C LEU A 11 4.43 6.24 -0.89
N TRP A 12 4.09 7.31 -0.18
CA TRP A 12 2.91 7.37 0.68
C TRP A 12 1.70 7.88 -0.11
N ARG A 13 0.56 7.25 0.10
CA ARG A 13 -0.75 7.63 -0.45
C ARG A 13 -1.69 7.98 0.71
N ARG A 14 -2.84 8.57 0.41
CA ARG A 14 -3.93 8.77 1.36
C ARG A 14 -5.20 8.11 0.84
N ASN A 15 -6.01 7.55 1.73
CA ASN A 15 -7.36 7.09 1.37
C ASN A 15 -8.33 8.30 1.34
N PRO A 16 -9.60 8.11 0.93
CA PRO A 16 -10.61 9.19 0.92
C PRO A 16 -10.88 9.81 2.30
N GLN A 17 -10.62 9.08 3.39
CA GLN A 17 -10.75 9.56 4.76
C GLN A 17 -9.49 10.31 5.25
N GLY A 18 -8.48 10.49 4.39
CA GLY A 18 -7.22 11.15 4.74
C GLY A 18 -6.19 10.27 5.46
N LEU A 19 -6.51 8.99 5.73
CA LEU A 19 -5.60 8.07 6.42
C LEU A 19 -4.41 7.68 5.53
N PRO A 20 -3.19 7.59 6.09
CA PRO A 20 -2.00 7.24 5.34
C PRO A 20 -2.00 5.77 4.89
N LEU A 21 -1.78 5.53 3.61
CA LEU A 21 -1.62 4.20 3.00
C LEU A 21 -0.25 4.08 2.33
N CYS A 22 0.33 2.87 2.32
CA CYS A 22 1.51 2.62 1.49
C CYS A 22 1.14 2.57 0.00
N ASN A 23 2.14 2.62 -0.87
CA ASN A 23 1.92 2.62 -2.31
C ASN A 23 1.12 1.39 -2.76
N ALA A 24 1.46 0.21 -2.25
CA ALA A 24 0.80 -1.04 -2.61
C ALA A 24 -0.67 -1.06 -2.17
N CYS A 25 -0.99 -0.67 -0.93
CA CYS A 25 -2.37 -0.63 -0.43
C CYS A 25 -3.21 0.42 -1.15
N GLY A 26 -2.66 1.62 -1.40
CA GLY A 26 -3.38 2.67 -2.11
C GLY A 26 -3.63 2.34 -3.58
N LEU A 27 -2.66 1.71 -4.27
CA LEU A 27 -2.84 1.25 -5.64
C LEU A 27 -3.87 0.11 -5.72
N PHE A 28 -3.78 -0.87 -4.82
CA PHE A 28 -4.74 -1.98 -4.77
C PHE A 28 -6.17 -1.45 -4.56
N TYR A 29 -6.37 -0.54 -3.60
CA TYR A 29 -7.68 0.05 -3.35
C TYR A 29 -8.20 0.84 -4.55
N LYS A 30 -7.34 1.61 -5.22
CA LYS A 30 -7.72 2.36 -6.44
C LYS A 30 -8.14 1.44 -7.59
N LEU A 31 -7.48 0.30 -7.76
CA LEU A 31 -7.72 -0.63 -8.87
C LEU A 31 -8.88 -1.60 -8.61
N HIS A 32 -9.04 -2.06 -7.37
CA HIS A 32 -10.00 -3.12 -7.03
C HIS A 32 -11.19 -2.64 -6.20
N GLY A 33 -11.19 -1.38 -5.75
CA GLY A 33 -12.25 -0.82 -4.89
C GLY A 33 -12.34 -1.44 -3.49
N THR A 34 -11.40 -2.32 -3.12
CA THR A 34 -11.40 -3.07 -1.87
C THR A 34 -10.07 -2.95 -1.14
N VAL A 35 -10.07 -3.21 0.16
CA VAL A 35 -8.85 -3.18 0.97
C VAL A 35 -7.88 -4.28 0.56
N ARG A 36 -6.58 -3.96 0.53
CA ARG A 36 -5.55 -4.94 0.18
C ARG A 36 -5.48 -6.03 1.24
N PRO A 37 -5.70 -7.31 0.89
CA PRO A 37 -5.59 -8.40 1.86
C PRO A 37 -4.14 -8.53 2.35
N LEU A 38 -3.98 -8.78 3.66
CA LEU A 38 -2.67 -8.85 4.32
C LEU A 38 -1.86 -10.06 3.88
N SER A 39 -2.50 -11.11 3.37
CA SER A 39 -1.84 -12.29 2.79
C SER A 39 -0.92 -11.95 1.62
N LEU A 40 -1.18 -10.84 0.90
CA LEU A 40 -0.33 -10.39 -0.21
C LEU A 40 0.83 -9.50 0.25
N LYS A 41 0.90 -9.12 1.53
CA LYS A 41 1.99 -8.27 2.06
C LYS A 41 3.31 -9.06 2.06
N THR A 42 4.35 -8.44 1.51
CA THR A 42 5.74 -8.90 1.66
C THR A 42 6.53 -7.80 2.35
N ASP A 43 7.43 -8.16 3.25
CA ASP A 43 8.31 -7.19 3.93
C ASP A 43 9.47 -6.72 3.05
N VAL A 44 9.83 -7.53 2.04
CA VAL A 44 10.86 -7.19 1.05
C VAL A 44 10.24 -6.36 -0.08
N ILE A 45 10.72 -5.12 -0.23
CA ILE A 45 10.37 -4.24 -1.36
C ILE A 45 11.24 -4.60 -2.55
N LYS A 46 10.65 -5.22 -3.58
CA LYS A 46 11.34 -5.54 -4.84
C LYS A 46 11.57 -4.27 -5.66
N LYS A 47 12.84 -3.97 -5.98
CA LYS A 47 13.22 -2.90 -6.90
C LYS A 47 12.98 -3.36 -8.35
N ARG A 48 12.51 -2.44 -9.21
CA ARG A 48 12.42 -2.66 -10.66
C ARG A 48 13.57 -1.90 -11.33
N ASN A 49 14.14 -2.46 -12.39
CA ASN A 49 15.02 -1.70 -13.27
C ASN A 49 14.18 -0.61 -13.93
N ARG A 50 14.65 0.64 -13.84
CA ARG A 50 14.00 1.81 -14.42
C ARG A 50 14.60 2.12 -15.77
#